data_AF-A0A023FGS6-F1
#
_entry.id   AF-A0A023FGS6-F1
#
_cell.length_a   1.000
_cell.length_b   1.000
_cell.length_c   1.000
_cell.angle_alpha   90.00
_cell.angle_beta   90.00
_cell.angle_gamma   90.00
#
_symmetry.space_group_name_H-M   'P 1'
#
loop_
_entity.id
_entity.type
_entity.pdbx_description
1 polymer ?
#
loop_
_entity_poly.entity_id
_entity_poly.type
_entity_poly.pdbx_seq_one_letter_code
_entity_poly.pdbx_strand_id
1 'polypeptide(L)'
;MQSGADTLEYCVKRLKHIVEIVLQNYGKEVIEHQVVLSHLADMAMQVYAMACVLARASRSYCIGLPNAEREVDIALCFCDDAKKKVKHCEDEIIDEMENMTHVRKRLIADKVFEDKAYFPVHPLMRN
;
A
#
# COMPACT_ATOMS: atom_id res chain seq x y z
N MET A 1 5.98 -19.76 -12.20
CA MET A 1 4.78 -19.58 -11.35
C MET A 1 5.08 -19.70 -9.86
N GLN A 2 5.82 -20.71 -9.39
CA GLN A 2 6.10 -20.90 -7.95
C GLN A 2 6.61 -19.65 -7.24
N SER A 3 7.62 -18.96 -7.79
CA SER A 3 8.16 -17.72 -7.21
C SER A 3 7.11 -16.60 -7.04
N GLY A 4 6.17 -16.47 -7.97
CA GLY A 4 5.06 -15.52 -7.86
C GLY A 4 4.07 -15.92 -6.76
N ALA A 5 3.79 -17.21 -6.62
CA ALA A 5 2.95 -17.74 -5.55
C ALA A 5 3.58 -17.53 -4.16
N ASP A 6 4.88 -17.79 -4.02
CA ASP A 6 5.61 -17.54 -2.77
C ASP A 6 5.60 -16.05 -2.38
N THR A 7 5.70 -15.17 -3.40
CA THR A 7 5.62 -13.72 -3.23
C THR A 7 4.21 -13.28 -2.80
N LEU A 8 3.16 -13.83 -3.40
CA LEU A 8 1.79 -13.62 -2.97
C LEU A 8 1.56 -14.10 -1.53
N GLU A 9 2.00 -15.30 -1.19
CA GLU A 9 1.87 -15.86 0.16
C GLU A 9 2.54 -14.96 1.20
N TYR A 10 3.74 -14.48 0.91
CA TYR A 10 4.43 -13.50 1.74
C TYR A 10 3.57 -12.24 1.95
N CYS A 11 3.07 -11.62 0.88
CA CYS A 11 2.28 -10.39 0.97
C CYS A 11 0.96 -10.60 1.72
N VAL A 12 0.29 -11.75 1.55
CA VAL A 12 -0.91 -12.12 2.31
C VAL A 12 -0.60 -12.21 3.81
N LYS A 13 0.52 -12.84 4.18
CA LYS A 13 0.94 -12.95 5.59
C LYS A 13 1.25 -11.58 6.19
N ARG A 14 1.91 -10.69 5.44
CA ARG A 14 2.18 -9.30 5.89
C ARG A 14 0.89 -8.51 6.08
N LEU A 15 -0.05 -8.60 5.13
CA LEU A 15 -1.36 -7.97 5.25
C LEU A 15 -2.12 -8.45 6.50
N LYS A 16 -2.18 -9.76 6.72
CA LYS A 16 -2.81 -10.32 7.93
C LYS A 16 -2.14 -9.76 9.20
N HIS A 17 -0.82 -9.81 9.25
CA HIS A 17 -0.05 -9.37 10.42
C HIS A 17 -0.30 -7.90 10.76
N ILE A 18 -0.23 -7.01 9.77
CA ILE A 18 -0.43 -5.58 10.01
C ILE A 18 -1.89 -5.27 10.39
N VAL A 19 -2.87 -5.98 9.83
CA VAL A 19 -4.29 -5.83 10.24
C VAL A 19 -4.47 -6.23 11.71
N GLU A 20 -3.84 -7.31 12.16
CA GLU A 20 -3.87 -7.73 13.57
C GLU A 20 -3.23 -6.67 14.48
N ILE A 21 -2.07 -6.12 14.10
CA ILE A 21 -1.40 -5.03 14.85
C ILE A 21 -2.30 -3.78 14.93
N VAL A 22 -2.85 -3.33 13.82
CA VAL A 22 -3.69 -2.12 13.76
C VAL A 22 -4.93 -2.31 14.63
N LEU A 23 -5.59 -3.46 14.57
CA LEU A 23 -6.76 -3.76 15.40
C LEU A 23 -6.42 -3.91 16.89
N GLN A 24 -5.25 -4.45 17.23
CA GLN A 24 -4.78 -4.53 18.62
C GLN A 24 -4.51 -3.15 19.23
N ASN A 25 -3.98 -2.21 18.44
CA ASN A 25 -3.63 -0.88 18.93
C ASN A 25 -4.82 0.08 18.97
N TYR A 26 -5.67 0.11 17.93
CA TYR A 26 -6.75 1.09 17.81
C TYR A 26 -8.14 0.53 18.12
N GLY A 27 -8.32 -0.80 18.09
CA GLY A 27 -9.60 -1.44 18.33
C GLY A 27 -10.71 -0.87 17.44
N LYS A 28 -11.79 -0.39 18.07
CA LYS A 28 -12.94 0.21 17.35
C LYS A 28 -12.66 1.61 16.82
N GLU A 29 -11.68 2.31 17.39
CA GLU A 29 -11.33 3.68 17.00
C GLU A 29 -10.50 3.72 15.71
N VAL A 30 -10.14 2.55 15.15
CA VAL A 30 -9.46 2.44 13.85
C VAL A 30 -10.16 3.21 12.73
N ILE A 31 -11.49 3.39 12.83
CA ILE A 31 -12.28 4.18 11.89
C ILE A 31 -11.85 5.65 11.83
N GLU A 32 -11.22 6.20 12.86
CA GLU A 32 -10.69 7.58 12.85
C GLU A 32 -9.27 7.65 12.27
N HIS A 33 -8.58 6.50 12.16
CA HIS A 33 -7.21 6.41 11.64
C HIS A 33 -7.18 6.22 10.12
N GLN A 34 -7.67 7.23 9.39
CA GLN A 34 -7.88 7.17 7.94
C GLN A 34 -6.60 6.94 7.12
N VAL A 35 -5.45 7.47 7.56
CA VAL A 35 -4.15 7.26 6.88
C VAL A 35 -3.73 5.79 6.97
N VAL A 36 -3.88 5.17 8.14
CA VAL A 36 -3.61 3.75 8.34
C VAL A 36 -4.56 2.90 7.50
N LEU A 37 -5.85 3.24 7.50
CA LEU A 37 -6.86 2.55 6.69
C LEU A 37 -6.59 2.66 5.19
N SER A 38 -6.12 3.81 4.69
CA SER A 38 -5.78 3.95 3.28
C SER A 38 -4.61 3.04 2.88
N HIS A 39 -3.57 2.94 3.70
CA HIS A 39 -2.45 2.05 3.42
C HIS A 39 -2.86 0.56 3.51
N LEU A 40 -3.73 0.19 4.45
CA LEU A 40 -4.30 -1.17 4.50
C LEU A 40 -5.11 -1.51 3.25
N ALA A 41 -5.90 -0.56 2.75
CA ALA A 41 -6.67 -0.72 1.52
C ALA A 41 -5.74 -0.90 0.31
N ASP A 42 -4.68 -0.09 0.21
CA ASP A 42 -3.69 -0.21 -0.85
C ASP A 42 -2.99 -1.59 -0.82
N MET A 43 -2.61 -2.08 0.36
CA MET A 43 -2.04 -3.42 0.52
C MET A 43 -3.01 -4.51 0.06
N ALA A 44 -4.29 -4.42 0.46
CA ALA A 44 -5.32 -5.38 0.05
C ALA A 44 -5.53 -5.37 -1.47
N MET A 45 -5.52 -4.19 -2.10
CA MET A 45 -5.60 -4.05 -3.56
C MET A 45 -4.43 -4.71 -4.27
N GLN A 46 -3.19 -4.51 -3.78
CA GLN A 46 -2.01 -5.16 -4.37
C GLN A 46 -2.10 -6.68 -4.27
N VAL A 47 -2.44 -7.22 -3.09
CA VAL A 47 -2.59 -8.66 -2.87
C VAL A 47 -3.64 -9.27 -3.79
N TYR A 48 -4.79 -8.60 -3.93
CA TYR A 48 -5.85 -9.06 -4.83
C TYR A 48 -5.40 -9.04 -6.29
N ALA A 49 -4.77 -7.94 -6.73
CA ALA A 49 -4.26 -7.83 -8.09
C ALA A 49 -3.21 -8.91 -8.41
N MET A 50 -2.30 -9.20 -7.47
CA MET A 50 -1.32 -10.28 -7.59
C MET A 50 -2.00 -11.65 -7.78
N ALA A 51 -3.02 -11.95 -6.99
CA ALA A 51 -3.78 -13.20 -7.13
C ALA A 51 -4.47 -13.30 -8.50
N CYS A 52 -5.07 -12.21 -8.99
CA CYS A 52 -5.72 -12.18 -10.29
C CYS A 52 -4.75 -12.41 -11.46
N VAL A 53 -3.59 -11.72 -11.48
CA VAL A 53 -2.63 -11.87 -12.58
C VAL A 53 -1.98 -13.24 -12.59
N LEU A 54 -1.66 -13.81 -11.41
CA LEU A 54 -1.10 -15.15 -11.29
C LEU A 54 -2.11 -16.22 -11.72
N ALA A 55 -3.37 -16.10 -11.32
CA ALA A 55 -4.44 -17.02 -11.72
C ALA A 55 -4.66 -16.98 -13.25
N ARG A 56 -4.69 -15.77 -13.83
CA ARG A 56 -4.83 -15.58 -15.27
C ARG A 56 -3.68 -16.22 -16.05
N ALA A 57 -2.44 -15.86 -15.72
CA ALA A 57 -1.26 -16.37 -16.43
C ALA A 57 -1.09 -17.89 -16.23
N SER A 58 -1.42 -18.42 -15.05
CA SER A 58 -1.43 -19.87 -14.81
C SER A 58 -2.43 -20.57 -15.73
N ARG A 59 -3.65 -20.05 -15.86
CA ARG A 59 -4.65 -20.63 -16.76
C ARG A 59 -4.22 -20.56 -18.21
N SER A 60 -3.71 -19.40 -18.65
CA SER A 60 -3.20 -19.18 -20.01
C SER A 60 -2.12 -20.21 -20.38
N TYR A 61 -1.19 -20.45 -19.44
CA TYR A 61 -0.14 -21.46 -19.56
C TYR A 61 -0.70 -22.88 -19.61
N CYS A 62 -1.60 -23.26 -18.70
CA CYS A 62 -2.14 -24.62 -18.64
C CYS A 62 -2.97 -25.02 -19.87
N ILE A 63 -3.70 -24.08 -20.49
CA ILE A 63 -4.48 -24.36 -21.69
C ILE A 63 -3.71 -24.11 -22.99
N GLY A 64 -2.44 -23.69 -22.91
CA GLY A 64 -1.55 -23.51 -24.06
C GLY A 64 -1.94 -22.33 -24.95
N LEU A 65 -2.38 -21.19 -24.39
CA LEU A 65 -2.67 -20.01 -25.20
C LEU A 65 -1.39 -19.43 -25.84
N PRO A 66 -1.50 -18.74 -26.99
CA PRO A 66 -0.38 -18.04 -27.60
C PRO A 66 0.25 -17.03 -26.65
N ASN A 67 1.59 -17.00 -26.59
CA ASN A 67 2.37 -16.10 -25.73
C ASN A 67 2.15 -16.27 -24.21
N ALA A 68 1.62 -17.40 -23.75
CA ALA A 68 1.40 -17.66 -22.33
C ALA A 68 2.70 -17.51 -21.48
N GLU A 69 3.86 -17.86 -22.03
CA GLU A 69 5.16 -17.63 -21.37
C GLU A 69 5.40 -16.15 -21.05
N ARG A 70 5.06 -15.24 -21.97
CA ARG A 70 5.19 -13.80 -21.75
C ARG A 70 4.17 -13.28 -20.72
N GLU A 71 2.97 -13.86 -20.68
CA GLU A 71 2.01 -13.55 -19.61
C GLU A 71 2.55 -13.95 -18.23
N VAL A 72 3.31 -15.05 -18.14
CA VAL A 72 4.00 -15.44 -16.90
C VAL A 72 5.04 -14.39 -16.51
N ASP A 73 5.88 -13.94 -17.44
CA ASP A 73 6.89 -12.90 -17.15
C ASP A 73 6.24 -11.59 -16.67
N ILE A 74 5.15 -11.17 -17.32
CA ILE A 74 4.38 -9.98 -16.92
C ILE A 74 3.82 -10.15 -15.50
N ALA A 75 3.23 -11.31 -15.20
CA ALA A 75 2.69 -11.58 -13.87
C ALA A 75 3.77 -11.57 -12.79
N LEU A 76 4.95 -12.16 -13.06
CA LEU A 76 6.08 -12.16 -12.13
C LEU A 76 6.63 -10.75 -11.88
N CYS A 77 6.84 -9.97 -12.94
CA CYS A 77 7.27 -8.57 -12.83
C CYS A 77 6.28 -7.74 -12.00
N PHE A 78 4.98 -7.89 -12.27
CA PHE A 78 3.94 -7.22 -11.47
C PHE A 78 4.00 -7.63 -10.00
N CYS A 79 4.17 -8.93 -9.70
CA CYS A 79 4.28 -9.42 -8.33
C CYS A 79 5.48 -8.83 -7.57
N ASP A 80 6.63 -8.66 -8.23
CA ASP A 80 7.81 -8.04 -7.62
C ASP A 80 7.58 -6.58 -7.25
N ASP A 81 6.93 -5.81 -8.12
CA ASP A 81 6.61 -4.41 -7.85
C ASP A 81 5.49 -4.26 -6.82
N ALA A 82 4.46 -5.10 -6.90
CA ALA A 82 3.39 -5.15 -5.90
C ALA A 82 3.93 -5.47 -4.50
N LYS A 83 4.90 -6.39 -4.40
CA LYS A 83 5.58 -6.70 -3.13
C LYS A 83 6.29 -5.48 -2.53
N LYS A 84 6.98 -4.68 -3.35
CA LYS A 84 7.63 -3.45 -2.89
C LYS A 84 6.61 -2.45 -2.35
N LYS A 85 5.47 -2.28 -3.04
CA LYS A 85 4.38 -1.41 -2.58
C LYS A 85 3.76 -1.89 -1.27
N VAL A 86 3.53 -3.19 -1.13
CA VAL A 86 3.01 -3.80 0.10
C VAL A 86 3.94 -3.51 1.28
N LYS A 87 5.26 -3.70 1.10
CA LYS A 87 6.25 -3.37 2.15
C LYS A 87 6.24 -1.90 2.50
N HIS A 88 6.26 -1.03 1.49
CA HIS A 88 6.23 0.41 1.73
C HIS A 88 4.98 0.83 2.52
N CYS A 89 3.80 0.34 2.16
CA CYS A 89 2.58 0.65 2.91
C CYS A 89 2.64 0.14 4.35
N GLU A 90 3.22 -1.04 4.57
CA GLU A 90 3.44 -1.59 5.91
C GLU A 90 4.38 -0.70 6.73
N ASP A 91 5.50 -0.28 6.14
CA ASP A 91 6.47 0.62 6.79
C ASP A 91 5.83 1.97 7.13
N GLU A 92 5.02 2.55 6.23
CA GLU A 92 4.28 3.79 6.48
C GLU A 92 3.24 3.63 7.60
N ILE A 93 2.57 2.47 7.71
CA ILE A 93 1.65 2.21 8.83
C ILE A 93 2.42 2.18 10.15
N ILE A 94 3.56 1.49 10.21
CA ILE A 94 4.38 1.40 11.42
C ILE A 94 4.91 2.79 11.80
N ASP A 95 5.42 3.57 10.83
CA ASP A 95 5.86 4.94 11.07
C ASP A 95 4.71 5.82 11.60
N GLU A 96 3.52 5.71 11.03
CA GLU A 96 2.36 6.48 11.46
C GLU A 96 1.93 6.12 12.90
N MET A 97 2.08 4.86 13.29
CA MET A 97 1.81 4.39 14.65
C MET A 97 2.84 4.92 15.67
N GLU A 98 4.12 5.01 15.29
CA GLU A 98 5.20 5.46 16.16
C GLU A 98 5.33 6.98 16.25
N ASN A 99 5.25 7.66 15.11
CA ASN A 99 5.59 9.07 14.96
C ASN A 99 4.36 9.99 14.84
N MET A 100 3.16 9.43 14.62
CA MET A 100 1.90 10.18 14.46
C MET A 100 2.04 11.34 13.47
N THR A 101 2.74 11.10 12.36
CA THR A 101 3.02 12.07 11.30
C THR A 101 1.74 12.73 10.77
N HIS A 102 0.60 12.03 10.76
CA HIS A 102 -0.71 12.56 10.38
C HIS A 102 -1.14 13.79 11.20
N VAL A 103 -0.72 13.90 12.47
CA VAL A 103 -1.05 15.06 13.31
C VAL A 103 -0.41 16.33 12.75
N ARG A 104 0.86 16.24 12.33
CA ARG A 104 1.56 17.37 11.69
C ARG A 104 0.96 17.69 10.33
N LYS A 105 0.62 16.67 9.53
CA LYS A 105 -0.06 16.84 8.24
C LYS A 105 -1.39 17.57 8.41
N ARG A 106 -2.16 17.24 9.46
CA ARG A 106 -3.43 17.90 9.80
C ARG A 106 -3.25 19.38 10.16
N LEU A 107 -2.28 19.72 11.00
CA LEU A 107 -1.98 21.12 11.35
C LEU A 107 -1.62 21.96 10.12
N ILE A 108 -0.85 21.38 9.18
CA ILE A 108 -0.53 22.04 7.91
C ILE A 108 -1.80 22.24 7.08
N ALA A 109 -2.64 21.21 6.98
CA ALA A 109 -3.90 21.30 6.24
C ALA A 109 -4.82 22.37 6.82
N ASP A 110 -5.02 22.40 8.14
CA ASP A 110 -5.83 23.41 8.83
C ASP A 110 -5.34 24.82 8.50
N LYS A 111 -4.02 25.05 8.53
CA LYS A 111 -3.44 26.35 8.19
C LYS A 111 -3.68 26.75 6.73
N VAL A 112 -3.55 25.80 5.80
CA VAL A 112 -3.86 26.03 4.37
C VAL A 112 -5.35 26.38 4.19
N PHE A 113 -6.25 25.75 4.94
CA PHE A 113 -7.68 26.04 4.90
C PHE A 113 -8.02 27.42 5.48
N GLU A 114 -7.38 27.83 6.57
CA GLU A 114 -7.54 29.15 7.18
C GLU A 114 -7.12 30.28 6.23
N ASP A 115 -5.91 30.17 5.67
CA ASP A 115 -5.32 31.22 4.83
C ASP A 115 -5.88 31.17 3.39
N LYS A 116 -6.54 30.06 3.01
CA LYS A 116 -7.04 29.77 1.65
C LYS A 116 -5.97 29.92 0.56
N ALA A 117 -4.72 29.75 0.95
CA ALA A 117 -3.55 29.97 0.11
C ALA A 117 -2.36 29.16 0.63
N TYR A 118 -1.31 29.10 -0.18
CA TYR A 118 0.00 28.64 0.27
C TYR A 118 0.59 29.67 1.25
N PHE A 119 0.68 29.31 2.52
CA PHE A 119 1.09 30.21 3.60
C PHE A 119 2.61 30.45 3.73
N PRO A 120 3.53 29.51 3.36
CA PRO A 120 4.96 29.80 3.44
C PRO A 120 5.35 30.90 2.45
N VAL A 121 5.92 31.98 2.98
CA VAL A 121 6.45 33.09 2.18
C VAL A 121 7.87 32.79 1.71
N HIS A 122 8.27 33.42 0.60
CA HIS A 122 9.62 33.27 0.10
C HIS A 122 10.66 33.75 1.14
N PRO A 123 11.77 33.02 1.38
CA PRO A 123 12.74 33.32 2.46
C PRO A 123 13.50 34.65 2.31
N LEU A 124 13.26 35.41 1.23
CA LEU A 124 13.90 36.70 0.95
C LEU A 124 12.92 37.88 1.04
N MET A 125 11.68 37.65 1.46
CA MET A 125 10.75 38.75 1.70
C MET A 125 11.24 39.58 2.90
N ARG A 126 11.26 40.91 2.74
CA ARG A 126 11.55 41.84 3.84
C ARG A 126 10.31 41.99 4.71
N ASN A 127 10.50 41.92 6.04
CA ASN A 127 9.47 42.21 7.04
C ASN A 127 8.94 43.64 6.92
#